data_AF-A0A6C0F974-F1
#
_entry.id   AF-A0A6C0F974-F1
#
_cell.length_a   1.000
_cell.length_b   1.000
_cell.length_c   1.000
_cell.angle_alpha   90.00
_cell.angle_beta   90.00
_cell.angle_gamma   90.00
#
_symmetry.space_group_name_H-M   'P 1'
#
loop_
_entity.id
_entity.type
_entity.pdbx_description
1 polymer ?
#
loop_
_entity_poly.entity_id
_entity_poly.type
_entity_poly.pdbx_seq_one_letter_code
_entity_poly.pdbx_strand_id
1 'polypeptide(L)'
;MSVVCVQNIGQNGNQLFPTILACITACIHNLNVKHFTNQLVKFKIPKQYDFVYDKVIHTNNPLHNSNKNMNIVMKRTYYQNCNIFNPFRNKIKNEILDLPSVVPNKTDIVIHLRLDGFNHKGYNSHIIHPSWYINILENETFDKLYIVMATKSGRIKHKQEPHKKIYLEHFSKFNHEIISQNEYDDFNFIRKFDKIISSNSTFSWWAAFCSDASIIYLPPYWESRMTKLSTIGDVSKIIRDSYVYVNIETMEKVPITFQ
;
A
#
# COMPACT_ATOMS: atom_id res chain seq x y z
N MET A 1 19.30 18.44 -15.01
CA MET A 1 17.87 18.61 -14.64
C MET A 1 17.50 17.66 -13.53
N SER A 2 16.64 18.05 -12.59
CA SER A 2 16.22 17.13 -11.52
C SER A 2 14.74 17.20 -11.19
N VAL A 3 14.19 16.07 -10.75
CA VAL A 3 12.95 15.99 -9.99
C VAL A 3 13.29 15.91 -8.50
N VAL A 4 12.68 16.78 -7.71
CA VAL A 4 12.81 16.81 -6.24
C VAL A 4 11.44 16.49 -5.63
N CYS A 5 11.40 15.48 -4.77
CA CYS A 5 10.22 15.14 -3.99
C CYS A 5 10.35 15.63 -2.54
N VAL A 6 9.24 16.03 -1.93
CA VAL A 6 9.17 16.41 -0.52
C VAL A 6 8.70 15.19 0.27
N GLN A 7 9.64 14.47 0.91
CA GLN A 7 9.35 13.19 1.60
C GLN A 7 8.73 13.34 3.00
N ASN A 8 8.53 14.56 3.50
CA ASN A 8 8.11 14.79 4.89
C ASN A 8 6.59 14.72 5.12
N ILE A 9 5.91 13.73 4.52
CA ILE A 9 4.46 13.52 4.70
C ILE A 9 4.17 12.06 5.06
N GLY A 10 3.69 11.85 6.30
CA GLY A 10 3.22 10.54 6.75
C GLY A 10 4.33 9.53 7.04
N GLN A 11 3.94 8.25 7.14
CA GLN A 11 4.83 7.11 7.38
C GLN A 11 5.42 6.56 6.07
N ASN A 12 6.33 5.58 6.15
CA ASN A 12 7.09 5.07 5.02
C ASN A 12 6.23 4.69 3.79
N GLY A 13 5.04 4.10 3.98
CA GLY A 13 4.11 3.78 2.89
C GLY A 13 3.53 5.02 2.19
N ASN A 14 3.25 6.10 2.93
CA ASN A 14 2.80 7.37 2.33
C ASN A 14 3.93 8.06 1.56
N GLN A 15 5.16 7.97 2.08
CA GLN A 15 6.34 8.58 1.47
C GLN A 15 6.73 7.90 0.15
N LEU A 16 6.35 6.63 -0.06
CA LEU A 16 6.60 5.93 -1.32
C LEU A 16 5.87 6.55 -2.50
N PHE A 17 4.64 7.07 -2.34
CA PHE A 17 3.90 7.68 -3.44
C PHE A 17 4.63 8.85 -4.13
N PRO A 18 5.00 9.94 -3.42
CA PRO A 18 5.75 11.03 -4.04
C PRO A 18 7.13 10.59 -4.51
N THR A 19 7.79 9.67 -3.80
CA THR A 19 9.13 9.20 -4.16
C THR A 19 9.11 8.40 -5.48
N ILE A 20 8.17 7.46 -5.61
CA ILE A 20 8.00 6.67 -6.84
C ILE A 20 7.55 7.55 -8.00
N LEU A 21 6.64 8.49 -7.77
CA LEU A 21 6.21 9.44 -8.80
C LEU A 21 7.39 10.30 -9.29
N ALA A 22 8.30 10.71 -8.41
CA ALA A 22 9.51 11.42 -8.80
C ALA A 22 10.42 10.56 -9.67
N CYS A 23 10.61 9.28 -9.31
CA CYS A 23 11.39 8.34 -10.11
C CYS A 23 10.75 8.08 -11.48
N ILE A 24 9.43 7.87 -11.55
CA ILE A 24 8.70 7.69 -12.82
C ILE A 24 8.88 8.93 -13.70
N THR A 25 8.70 10.13 -13.12
CA THR A 25 8.88 11.40 -13.83
C THR A 25 10.28 11.51 -14.40
N ALA A 26 11.29 11.20 -13.59
CA ALA A 26 12.68 11.21 -13.99
C ALA A 26 12.98 10.22 -15.13
N CYS A 27 12.41 9.01 -15.07
CA CYS A 27 12.52 8.04 -16.15
C CYS A 27 11.86 8.52 -17.45
N ILE A 28 10.66 9.10 -17.40
CA ILE A 28 9.92 9.53 -18.59
C ILE A 28 10.55 10.76 -19.24
N HIS A 29 11.08 11.68 -18.44
CA HIS A 29 11.63 12.94 -18.91
C HIS A 29 13.16 12.92 -19.02
N ASN A 30 13.83 11.78 -18.79
CA ASN A 30 15.29 11.67 -18.76
C ASN A 30 15.93 12.71 -17.83
N LEU A 31 15.41 12.82 -16.61
CA LEU A 31 15.90 13.75 -15.59
C LEU A 31 16.66 12.99 -14.51
N ASN A 32 17.49 13.71 -13.76
CA ASN A 32 17.99 13.20 -12.48
C ASN A 32 16.85 13.21 -11.48
N VAL A 33 17.01 12.45 -10.41
CA VAL A 33 16.11 12.53 -9.27
C VAL A 33 16.98 12.62 -8.02
N LYS A 34 16.69 13.60 -7.15
CA LYS A 34 17.51 13.88 -5.98
C LYS A 34 16.93 13.18 -4.75
N HIS A 35 17.79 12.40 -4.07
CA HIS A 35 17.54 11.65 -2.82
C HIS A 35 16.49 10.53 -2.89
N PHE A 36 16.90 9.30 -2.51
CA PHE A 36 15.99 8.19 -2.19
C PHE A 36 16.47 7.51 -0.93
N THR A 37 15.72 7.63 0.15
CA THR A 37 15.69 6.58 1.16
C THR A 37 14.23 6.32 1.52
N ASN A 38 13.90 5.05 1.70
CA ASN A 38 12.65 4.63 2.28
C ASN A 38 12.95 3.35 3.06
N GLN A 39 12.27 3.14 4.18
CA GLN A 39 12.54 1.98 5.03
C GLN A 39 11.89 0.70 4.50
N LEU A 40 10.96 0.78 3.54
CA LEU A 40 10.27 -0.39 2.99
C LEU A 40 10.99 -1.03 1.80
N VAL A 41 11.71 -0.22 1.02
CA VAL A 41 12.30 -0.63 -0.26
C VAL A 41 13.63 0.07 -0.49
N LYS A 42 14.49 -0.58 -1.28
CA LYS A 42 15.65 0.07 -1.88
C LYS A 42 15.30 0.55 -3.28
N PHE A 43 15.99 1.58 -3.74
CA PHE A 43 15.84 2.13 -5.08
C PHE A 43 17.08 1.77 -5.89
N LYS A 44 16.89 1.44 -7.16
CA LYS A 44 18.01 1.31 -8.10
C LYS A 44 18.65 2.68 -8.29
N ILE A 45 19.97 2.70 -8.53
CA ILE A 45 20.69 3.94 -8.77
C ILE A 45 20.12 4.58 -10.04
N PRO A 46 19.56 5.80 -9.97
CA PRO A 46 19.04 6.47 -11.14
C PRO A 46 20.18 6.76 -12.12
N LYS A 47 19.89 6.70 -13.42
CA LYS A 47 20.81 7.24 -14.43
C LYS A 47 21.05 8.72 -14.16
N GLN A 48 22.32 9.12 -14.17
CA GLN A 48 22.70 10.53 -14.08
C GLN A 48 22.76 11.14 -15.48
N TYR A 49 22.29 12.38 -15.58
CA TYR A 49 22.20 13.17 -16.77
C TYR A 49 22.86 14.53 -16.52
N ASP A 50 23.92 14.84 -17.25
CA ASP A 50 24.69 16.06 -17.11
C ASP A 50 24.06 17.20 -17.93
N PHE A 51 23.15 17.94 -17.30
CA PHE A 51 22.54 19.13 -17.93
C PHE A 51 22.34 20.28 -16.95
N VAL A 52 22.73 21.49 -17.37
CA VAL A 52 22.58 22.77 -16.65
C VAL A 52 21.40 23.55 -17.24
N TYR A 53 20.41 23.90 -16.41
CA TYR A 53 19.26 24.73 -16.80
C TYR A 53 18.75 25.54 -15.60
N ASP A 54 18.26 26.75 -15.84
CA ASP A 54 17.89 27.72 -14.79
C ASP A 54 16.42 27.65 -14.36
N LYS A 55 15.53 27.08 -15.17
CA LYS A 55 14.08 27.17 -14.90
C LYS A 55 13.62 26.07 -13.92
N VAL A 56 13.04 26.52 -12.80
CA VAL A 56 12.42 25.69 -11.77
C VAL A 56 10.90 25.83 -11.85
N ILE A 57 10.17 24.72 -11.73
CA ILE A 57 8.71 24.71 -11.65
C ILE A 57 8.23 23.98 -10.39
N HIS A 58 7.10 24.43 -9.85
CA HIS A 58 6.43 23.78 -8.72
C HIS A 58 5.07 23.22 -9.17
N THR A 59 4.89 21.90 -9.16
CA THR A 59 3.69 21.27 -9.76
C THR A 59 3.12 20.10 -8.95
N ASN A 60 1.81 19.87 -9.10
CA ASN A 60 1.12 18.65 -8.66
C ASN A 60 1.06 17.59 -9.79
N ASN A 61 1.42 17.95 -11.02
CA ASN A 61 1.43 17.04 -12.16
C ASN A 61 2.84 17.01 -12.78
N PRO A 62 3.79 16.30 -12.15
CA PRO A 62 5.17 16.28 -12.60
C PRO A 62 5.33 15.56 -13.96
N LEU A 63 4.42 14.64 -14.30
CA LEU A 63 4.43 13.86 -15.55
C LEU A 63 4.02 14.63 -16.81
N HIS A 64 3.55 15.87 -16.68
CA HIS A 64 3.09 16.64 -17.83
C HIS A 64 4.24 16.96 -18.80
N ASN A 65 4.02 16.72 -20.10
CA ASN A 65 5.06 16.83 -21.15
C ASN A 65 5.73 18.22 -21.23
N SER A 66 5.06 19.30 -20.81
CA SER A 66 5.66 20.64 -20.73
C SER A 66 6.83 20.73 -19.74
N ASN A 67 6.97 19.75 -18.85
CA ASN A 67 7.95 19.75 -17.77
C ASN A 67 9.26 19.04 -18.16
N LYS A 68 9.33 18.39 -19.31
CA LYS A 68 10.43 17.47 -19.68
C LYS A 68 11.83 18.09 -19.70
N ASN A 69 11.93 19.42 -19.77
CA ASN A 69 13.19 20.16 -19.81
C ASN A 69 13.33 21.15 -18.63
N MET A 70 12.66 20.88 -17.51
CA MET A 70 12.59 21.77 -16.35
C MET A 70 13.20 21.10 -15.11
N ASN A 71 13.66 21.91 -14.15
CA ASN A 71 13.86 21.43 -12.79
C ASN A 71 12.48 21.36 -12.10
N ILE A 72 12.06 20.16 -11.70
CA ILE A 72 10.72 19.92 -11.16
C ILE A 72 10.81 19.81 -9.64
N VAL A 73 10.09 20.69 -8.95
CA VAL A 73 9.85 20.56 -7.51
C VAL A 73 8.39 20.12 -7.32
N MET A 74 8.20 18.91 -6.81
CA MET A 74 6.88 18.40 -6.51
C MET A 74 6.27 19.16 -5.33
N LYS A 75 5.01 19.58 -5.46
CA LYS A 75 4.27 20.19 -4.36
C LYS A 75 3.99 19.15 -3.26
N ARG A 76 3.78 19.64 -2.04
CA ARG A 76 3.57 18.79 -0.86
C ARG A 76 2.15 18.19 -0.86
N THR A 77 1.99 16.96 -1.36
CA THR A 77 0.73 16.18 -1.31
C THR A 77 1.03 14.68 -1.25
N TYR A 78 -0.01 13.86 -1.04
CA TYR A 78 0.10 12.40 -0.87
C TYR A 78 0.29 11.63 -2.17
N TYR A 79 -0.19 12.15 -3.32
CA TYR A 79 -0.12 11.49 -4.62
C TYR A 79 -0.62 10.03 -4.62
N GLN A 80 -1.70 9.75 -3.90
CA GLN A 80 -2.19 8.37 -3.66
C GLN A 80 -3.05 7.78 -4.77
N ASN A 81 -3.26 8.49 -5.88
CA ASN A 81 -4.08 7.97 -6.98
C ASN A 81 -3.36 6.82 -7.73
N CYS A 82 -3.95 5.62 -7.78
CA CYS A 82 -3.40 4.44 -8.42
C CYS A 82 -3.32 4.57 -9.93
N ASN A 83 -4.15 5.39 -10.57
CA ASN A 83 -4.10 5.59 -12.02
C ASN A 83 -2.75 6.19 -12.45
N ILE A 84 -2.07 6.88 -11.54
CA ILE A 84 -0.71 7.38 -11.76
C ILE A 84 0.32 6.23 -11.81
N PHE A 85 0.14 5.15 -11.05
CA PHE A 85 1.16 4.10 -10.85
C PHE A 85 0.89 2.81 -11.62
N ASN A 86 -0.38 2.44 -11.79
CA ASN A 86 -0.79 1.20 -12.45
C ASN A 86 -0.15 1.03 -13.85
N PRO A 87 -0.13 2.06 -14.73
CA PRO A 87 0.51 1.95 -16.04
C PRO A 87 2.02 1.68 -15.98
N PHE A 88 2.65 1.99 -14.84
CA PHE A 88 4.08 1.83 -14.63
C PHE A 88 4.44 0.67 -13.71
N ARG A 89 3.49 -0.20 -13.32
CA ARG A 89 3.74 -1.26 -12.33
C ARG A 89 4.98 -2.11 -12.63
N ASN A 90 5.11 -2.59 -13.86
CA ASN A 90 6.26 -3.41 -14.26
C ASN A 90 7.57 -2.60 -14.23
N LYS A 91 7.55 -1.36 -14.70
CA LYS A 91 8.69 -0.44 -14.63
C LYS A 91 9.09 -0.14 -13.18
N ILE A 92 8.10 0.09 -12.30
CA ILE A 92 8.33 0.32 -10.87
C ILE A 92 9.06 -0.88 -10.26
N LYS A 93 8.56 -2.10 -10.48
CA LYS A 93 9.14 -3.33 -9.92
C LYS A 93 10.52 -3.66 -10.51
N ASN A 94 10.69 -3.49 -11.82
CA ASN A 94 11.84 -4.03 -12.54
C ASN A 94 12.95 -3.01 -12.79
N GLU A 95 12.63 -1.71 -12.86
CA GLU A 95 13.59 -0.66 -13.23
C GLU A 95 13.82 0.38 -12.13
N ILE A 96 12.81 0.66 -11.29
CA ILE A 96 12.91 1.71 -10.26
C ILE A 96 13.30 1.14 -8.90
N LEU A 97 12.64 0.07 -8.47
CA LEU A 97 12.87 -0.53 -7.16
C LEU A 97 13.93 -1.63 -7.23
N ASP A 98 14.76 -1.69 -6.21
CA ASP A 98 15.68 -2.80 -5.95
C ASP A 98 15.07 -3.70 -4.88
N LEU A 99 14.07 -4.47 -5.30
CA LEU A 99 13.33 -5.37 -4.44
C LEU A 99 14.09 -6.69 -4.26
N PRO A 100 14.21 -7.21 -3.02
CA PRO A 100 14.78 -8.53 -2.84
C PRO A 100 13.87 -9.59 -3.48
N SER A 101 14.50 -10.66 -3.96
CA SER A 101 13.79 -11.87 -4.37
C SER A 101 13.11 -12.49 -3.15
N VAL A 102 11.89 -12.99 -3.34
CA VAL A 102 11.12 -13.68 -2.30
C VAL A 102 10.74 -15.06 -2.80
N VAL A 103 10.77 -16.06 -1.91
CA VAL A 103 10.33 -17.42 -2.23
C VAL A 103 8.79 -17.44 -2.19
N PRO A 104 8.09 -17.71 -3.32
CA PRO A 104 6.65 -17.64 -3.36
C PRO A 104 5.98 -18.63 -2.41
N ASN A 105 4.94 -18.16 -1.71
CA ASN A 105 4.01 -18.98 -0.95
C ASN A 105 2.67 -19.03 -1.70
N LYS A 106 2.31 -20.21 -2.18
CA LYS A 106 1.14 -20.43 -3.05
C LYS A 106 -0.05 -21.07 -2.34
N THR A 107 0.14 -21.61 -1.14
CA THR A 107 -0.88 -22.39 -0.41
C THR A 107 -1.44 -21.66 0.80
N ASP A 108 -0.65 -20.78 1.41
CA ASP A 108 -1.07 -20.00 2.58
C ASP A 108 -1.69 -18.66 2.19
N ILE A 109 -2.35 -18.02 3.15
CA ILE A 109 -2.89 -16.67 3.01
C ILE A 109 -2.25 -15.73 4.03
N VAL A 110 -2.01 -14.48 3.61
CA VAL A 110 -1.56 -13.42 4.53
C VAL A 110 -2.62 -12.33 4.64
N ILE A 111 -2.82 -11.86 5.86
CA ILE A 111 -3.55 -10.63 6.12
C ILE A 111 -2.61 -9.61 6.72
N HIS A 112 -2.72 -8.35 6.30
CA HIS A 112 -2.13 -7.24 7.02
C HIS A 112 -3.22 -6.59 7.89
N LEU A 113 -3.00 -6.52 9.20
CA LEU A 113 -3.88 -5.80 10.12
C LEU A 113 -3.27 -4.46 10.52
N ARG A 114 -4.02 -3.40 10.27
CA ARG A 114 -3.72 -2.05 10.73
C ARG A 114 -4.50 -1.77 12.00
N LEU A 115 -3.82 -1.82 13.15
CA LEU A 115 -4.42 -1.63 14.48
C LEU A 115 -3.88 -0.38 15.19
N ASP A 116 -3.12 0.47 14.51
CA ASP A 116 -2.92 1.86 14.95
C ASP A 116 -4.22 2.65 14.79
N GLY A 117 -4.57 3.46 15.79
CA GLY A 117 -5.81 4.25 15.74
C GLY A 117 -7.05 3.54 16.31
N PHE A 118 -6.88 2.57 17.21
CA PHE A 118 -7.94 2.15 18.14
C PHE A 118 -8.38 3.36 18.98
N ASN A 119 -9.35 4.10 18.45
CA ASN A 119 -10.01 5.21 19.11
C ASN A 119 -11.43 4.76 19.50
N HIS A 120 -11.81 5.03 20.75
CA HIS A 120 -13.20 5.02 21.26
C HIS A 120 -14.04 3.74 21.03
N LYS A 121 -13.79 2.68 21.82
CA LYS A 121 -14.70 1.53 21.98
C LYS A 121 -15.18 0.88 20.65
N GLY A 122 -14.35 0.84 19.61
CA GLY A 122 -14.59 0.07 18.37
C GLY A 122 -15.45 0.77 17.30
N TYR A 123 -16.51 1.50 17.67
CA TYR A 123 -17.52 1.99 16.73
C TYR A 123 -17.08 3.14 15.80
N ASN A 124 -16.07 3.92 16.19
CA ASN A 124 -15.48 5.01 15.38
C ASN A 124 -13.99 4.78 15.12
N SER A 125 -13.58 3.52 14.97
CA SER A 125 -12.18 3.19 14.78
C SER A 125 -11.75 3.34 13.32
N HIS A 126 -10.50 3.75 13.13
CA HIS A 126 -9.77 3.71 11.87
C HIS A 126 -9.43 2.26 11.45
N ILE A 127 -10.23 1.30 11.90
CA ILE A 127 -9.95 -0.13 11.88
C ILE A 127 -11.14 -0.80 11.20
N ILE A 128 -10.82 -1.67 10.25
CA ILE A 128 -11.81 -2.47 9.54
C ILE A 128 -12.41 -3.48 10.52
N HIS A 129 -13.73 -3.69 10.46
CA HIS A 129 -14.37 -4.69 11.32
C HIS A 129 -13.86 -6.12 11.02
N PRO A 130 -13.64 -6.99 12.04
CA PRO A 130 -13.12 -8.34 11.83
C PRO A 130 -13.94 -9.18 10.84
N SER A 131 -15.27 -9.01 10.81
CA SER A 131 -16.16 -9.78 9.92
C SER A 131 -15.77 -9.65 8.45
N TRP A 132 -15.22 -8.52 8.01
CA TRP A 132 -14.75 -8.38 6.63
C TRP A 132 -13.65 -9.38 6.29
N TYR A 133 -12.65 -9.52 7.17
CA TYR A 133 -11.58 -10.48 6.99
C TYR A 133 -12.11 -11.92 7.14
N ILE A 134 -12.95 -12.18 8.15
CA ILE A 134 -13.50 -13.51 8.42
C ILE A 134 -14.31 -14.02 7.23
N ASN A 135 -15.17 -13.17 6.64
CA ASN A 135 -15.95 -13.53 5.46
C ASN A 135 -15.04 -13.98 4.32
N ILE A 136 -13.94 -13.26 4.06
CA ILE A 136 -12.97 -13.65 3.03
C ILE A 136 -12.32 -14.99 3.39
N LEU A 137 -11.84 -15.15 4.63
CA LEU A 137 -11.16 -16.35 5.10
C LEU A 137 -12.07 -17.59 5.08
N GLU A 138 -13.37 -17.45 5.36
CA GLU A 138 -14.33 -18.56 5.29
C GLU A 138 -14.64 -19.02 3.86
N ASN A 139 -14.40 -18.16 2.87
CA ASN A 139 -14.66 -18.46 1.47
C ASN A 139 -13.39 -18.83 0.69
N GLU A 140 -12.20 -18.70 1.28
CA GLU A 140 -10.92 -19.02 0.67
C GLU A 140 -10.36 -20.36 1.15
N THR A 141 -9.72 -21.09 0.23
CA THR A 141 -8.94 -22.29 0.57
C THR A 141 -7.49 -21.90 0.82
N PHE A 142 -6.94 -22.30 1.97
CA PHE A 142 -5.53 -22.09 2.34
C PHE A 142 -5.13 -23.05 3.46
N ASP A 143 -3.83 -23.31 3.62
CA ASP A 143 -3.31 -24.23 4.65
C ASP A 143 -3.10 -23.51 6.00
N LYS A 144 -2.45 -22.34 5.96
CA LYS A 144 -2.18 -21.51 7.15
C LYS A 144 -2.51 -20.04 6.92
N LEU A 145 -2.95 -19.37 7.99
CA LEU A 145 -3.14 -17.92 8.03
C LEU A 145 -1.89 -17.25 8.63
N TYR A 146 -1.37 -16.23 7.96
CA TYR A 146 -0.37 -15.33 8.54
C TYR A 146 -0.97 -13.95 8.77
N ILE A 147 -0.78 -13.39 9.95
CA ILE A 147 -1.25 -12.07 10.34
C ILE A 147 -0.04 -11.14 10.51
N VAL A 148 0.15 -10.24 9.57
CA VAL A 148 1.22 -9.23 9.63
C VAL A 148 0.67 -7.96 10.27
N MET A 149 1.31 -7.49 11.34
CA MET A 149 1.03 -6.20 11.94
C MET A 149 2.31 -5.36 11.87
N ALA A 150 2.39 -4.40 10.94
CA ALA A 150 3.56 -3.53 10.83
C ALA A 150 3.94 -2.96 12.20
N THR A 151 5.24 -2.88 12.52
CA THR A 151 5.77 -2.58 13.87
C THR A 151 5.01 -1.57 14.73
N LYS A 152 4.48 -0.47 14.19
CA LYS A 152 3.66 0.48 14.98
C LYS A 152 2.28 -0.08 15.36
N SER A 153 1.65 -0.86 14.48
CA SER A 153 0.43 -1.63 14.75
C SER A 153 0.71 -2.82 15.67
N GLY A 154 1.84 -3.52 15.49
CA GLY A 154 2.25 -4.66 16.32
C GLY A 154 2.69 -4.27 17.74
N ARG A 155 3.20 -3.04 17.94
CA ARG A 155 3.47 -2.49 19.27
C ARG A 155 2.16 -2.33 20.05
N ILE A 156 1.95 -3.25 20.98
CA ILE A 156 0.89 -3.14 21.96
C ILE A 156 1.34 -2.11 23.00
N LYS A 157 0.84 -0.88 22.89
CA LYS A 157 0.92 0.06 24.02
C LYS A 157 0.01 -0.49 25.13
N HIS A 158 0.46 -0.46 26.37
CA HIS A 158 -0.25 -1.04 27.52
C HIS A 158 -1.75 -0.66 27.59
N LYS A 159 -2.13 0.56 27.15
CA LYS A 159 -3.52 1.04 27.13
C LYS A 159 -4.40 0.48 26.01
N GLN A 160 -3.81 -0.09 24.95
CA GLN A 160 -4.53 -0.65 23.79
C GLN A 160 -4.57 -2.18 23.82
N GLU A 161 -3.85 -2.80 24.76
CA GLU A 161 -3.67 -4.26 24.86
C GLU A 161 -5.00 -5.03 24.92
N PRO A 162 -5.98 -4.67 25.77
CA PRO A 162 -7.23 -5.42 25.85
C PRO A 162 -8.02 -5.38 24.53
N HIS A 163 -8.07 -4.23 23.86
CA HIS A 163 -8.84 -4.08 22.61
C HIS A 163 -8.19 -4.80 21.43
N LYS A 164 -6.86 -4.74 21.31
CA LYS A 164 -6.14 -5.47 20.26
C LYS A 164 -6.26 -6.98 20.47
N LYS A 165 -6.19 -7.46 21.72
CA LYS A 165 -6.38 -8.87 22.04
C LYS A 165 -7.77 -9.37 21.64
N ILE A 166 -8.83 -8.66 22.04
CA ILE A 166 -10.22 -8.98 21.65
C ILE A 166 -10.36 -9.01 20.13
N TYR A 167 -9.75 -8.04 19.42
CA TYR A 167 -9.79 -8.02 17.96
C TYR A 167 -9.12 -9.26 17.34
N LEU A 168 -7.98 -9.68 17.88
CA LEU A 168 -7.24 -10.86 17.40
C LEU A 168 -7.96 -12.18 17.74
N GLU A 169 -8.73 -12.24 18.83
CA GLU A 169 -9.49 -13.44 19.22
C GLU A 169 -10.51 -13.87 18.15
N HIS A 170 -11.01 -12.95 17.32
CA HIS A 170 -11.86 -13.27 16.18
C HIS A 170 -11.20 -14.21 15.15
N PHE A 171 -9.87 -14.27 15.12
CA PHE A 171 -9.10 -15.12 14.20
C PHE A 171 -8.67 -16.46 14.83
N SER A 172 -9.02 -16.72 16.10
CA SER A 172 -8.60 -17.91 16.85
C SER A 172 -8.98 -19.25 16.23
N LYS A 173 -10.09 -19.29 15.46
CA LYS A 173 -10.52 -20.49 14.73
C LYS A 173 -9.68 -20.82 13.51
N PHE A 174 -8.88 -19.88 13.02
CA PHE A 174 -7.95 -20.10 11.92
C PHE A 174 -6.59 -20.48 12.50
N ASN A 175 -5.95 -21.52 11.94
CA ASN A 175 -4.57 -21.88 12.25
C ASN A 175 -3.65 -20.72 11.83
N HIS A 176 -3.39 -19.79 12.75
CA HIS A 176 -2.77 -18.51 12.44
C HIS A 176 -1.44 -18.29 13.16
N GLU A 177 -0.56 -17.54 12.51
CA GLU A 177 0.71 -17.07 13.06
C GLU A 177 0.82 -15.55 12.92
N ILE A 178 1.20 -14.88 14.01
CA ILE A 178 1.38 -13.44 14.02
C ILE A 178 2.84 -13.10 13.70
N ILE A 179 3.03 -12.25 12.69
CA ILE A 179 4.34 -11.77 12.23
C ILE A 179 4.42 -10.25 12.47
N SER A 180 5.48 -9.83 13.14
CA SER A 180 5.73 -8.41 13.45
C SER A 180 7.22 -8.23 13.73
N GLN A 181 8.03 -8.14 12.68
CA GLN A 181 9.48 -7.96 12.77
C GLN A 181 9.85 -6.48 12.67
N ASN A 182 10.41 -6.06 11.54
CA ASN A 182 10.62 -4.66 11.17
C ASN A 182 9.89 -4.36 9.87
N GLU A 183 9.75 -3.09 9.53
CA GLU A 183 8.93 -2.65 8.40
C GLU A 183 9.43 -3.18 7.04
N TYR A 184 10.75 -3.32 6.87
CA TYR A 184 11.33 -3.89 5.65
C TYR A 184 11.02 -5.39 5.54
N ASP A 185 11.22 -6.14 6.62
CA ASP A 185 11.00 -7.59 6.64
C ASP A 185 9.51 -7.93 6.54
N ASP A 186 8.65 -7.23 7.27
CA ASP A 186 7.19 -7.40 7.20
C ASP A 186 6.65 -7.09 5.78
N PHE A 187 7.20 -6.05 5.13
CA PHE A 187 6.83 -5.68 3.76
C PHE A 187 7.16 -6.79 2.77
N ASN A 188 8.37 -7.34 2.85
CA ASN A 188 8.81 -8.43 1.98
C ASN A 188 8.16 -9.77 2.35
N PHE A 189 7.80 -9.97 3.62
CA PHE A 189 7.05 -11.12 4.07
C PHE A 189 5.66 -11.15 3.44
N ILE A 190 4.94 -10.03 3.35
CA ILE A 190 3.65 -9.97 2.64
C ILE A 190 3.82 -10.29 1.15
N ARG A 191 4.86 -9.74 0.51
CA ARG A 191 5.10 -9.89 -0.94
C ARG A 191 5.25 -11.33 -1.42
N LYS A 192 5.58 -12.27 -0.54
CA LYS A 192 5.77 -13.68 -0.92
C LYS A 192 4.46 -14.41 -1.20
N PHE A 193 3.32 -13.95 -0.68
CA PHE A 193 2.07 -14.69 -0.74
C PHE A 193 1.33 -14.49 -2.06
N ASP A 194 0.68 -15.56 -2.53
CA ASP A 194 -0.20 -15.53 -3.69
C ASP A 194 -1.58 -14.94 -3.39
N LYS A 195 -2.01 -15.06 -2.14
CA LYS A 195 -3.27 -14.54 -1.61
C LYS A 195 -2.98 -13.53 -0.51
N ILE A 196 -3.35 -12.27 -0.73
CA ILE A 196 -3.08 -11.16 0.19
C ILE A 196 -4.38 -10.46 0.56
N ILE A 197 -4.70 -10.33 1.85
CA ILE A 197 -5.78 -9.46 2.34
C ILE A 197 -5.16 -8.22 2.96
N SER A 198 -5.37 -7.06 2.33
CA SER A 198 -4.83 -5.79 2.81
C SER A 198 -5.82 -5.03 3.67
N SER A 199 -5.35 -4.46 4.77
CA SER A 199 -6.07 -3.39 5.47
C SER A 199 -6.05 -2.07 4.69
N ASN A 200 -6.73 -1.05 5.23
CA ASN A 200 -6.60 0.35 4.80
C ASN A 200 -5.23 0.96 5.20
N SER A 201 -4.19 0.56 4.48
CA SER A 201 -2.81 0.89 4.80
C SER A 201 -2.00 1.06 3.53
N THR A 202 -1.34 2.21 3.39
CA THR A 202 -0.43 2.43 2.27
C THR A 202 0.76 1.48 2.30
N PHE A 203 1.19 1.06 3.50
CA PHE A 203 2.18 0.00 3.65
C PHE A 203 1.72 -1.31 3.00
N SER A 204 0.51 -1.78 3.35
CA SER A 204 -0.06 -3.03 2.82
C SER A 204 -0.33 -2.91 1.32
N TRP A 205 -0.83 -1.75 0.88
CA TRP A 205 -1.08 -1.49 -0.53
C TRP A 205 0.21 -1.58 -1.36
N TRP A 206 1.31 -0.98 -0.91
CA TRP A 206 2.59 -1.09 -1.62
C TRP A 206 3.15 -2.51 -1.59
N ALA A 207 3.00 -3.25 -0.49
CA ALA A 207 3.44 -4.65 -0.43
C ALA A 207 2.66 -5.51 -1.45
N ALA A 208 1.34 -5.35 -1.50
CA ALA A 208 0.49 -6.02 -2.47
C ALA A 208 0.81 -5.58 -3.92
N PHE A 209 0.95 -4.28 -4.17
CA PHE A 209 1.31 -3.73 -5.48
C PHE A 209 2.65 -4.29 -6.00
N CYS A 210 3.65 -4.45 -5.12
CA CYS A 210 4.97 -4.97 -5.45
C CYS A 210 5.08 -6.51 -5.39
N SER A 211 4.00 -7.23 -5.09
CA SER A 211 3.97 -8.70 -5.05
C SER A 211 3.75 -9.32 -6.45
N ASP A 212 3.78 -10.64 -6.53
CA ASP A 212 3.31 -11.42 -7.68
C ASP A 212 2.04 -12.22 -7.35
N ALA A 213 1.25 -11.72 -6.39
CA ALA A 213 0.02 -12.35 -5.96
C ALA A 213 -1.00 -12.46 -7.11
N SER A 214 -1.67 -13.60 -7.21
CA SER A 214 -2.79 -13.78 -8.13
C SER A 214 -4.09 -13.19 -7.56
N ILE A 215 -4.22 -13.18 -6.23
CA ILE A 215 -5.42 -12.74 -5.52
C ILE A 215 -5.04 -11.71 -4.46
N ILE A 216 -5.67 -10.52 -4.54
CA ILE A 216 -5.46 -9.43 -3.59
C ILE A 216 -6.83 -8.88 -3.19
N TYR A 217 -7.16 -8.99 -1.90
CA TYR A 217 -8.35 -8.36 -1.32
C TYR A 217 -7.97 -6.99 -0.78
N LEU A 218 -8.65 -5.96 -1.29
CA LEU A 218 -8.54 -4.59 -0.82
C LEU A 218 -9.86 -4.16 -0.16
N PRO A 219 -9.82 -3.26 0.83
CA PRO A 219 -11.04 -2.68 1.38
C PRO A 219 -11.82 -1.94 0.28
N PRO A 220 -13.16 -1.97 0.30
CA PRO A 220 -14.00 -1.39 -0.76
C PRO A 220 -13.91 0.14 -0.85
N TYR A 221 -13.37 0.82 0.17
CA TYR A 221 -13.14 2.26 0.14
C TYR A 221 -11.95 2.65 1.03
N TRP A 222 -11.35 3.79 0.69
CA TRP A 222 -10.31 4.38 1.52
C TRP A 222 -10.90 5.16 2.71
N GLU A 223 -10.13 5.28 3.78
CA GLU A 223 -10.55 6.10 4.91
C GLU A 223 -10.59 7.57 4.52
N SER A 224 -11.69 8.23 4.88
CA SER A 224 -11.86 9.66 4.68
C SER A 224 -12.61 10.26 5.86
N ARG A 225 -12.75 11.58 5.89
CA ARG A 225 -13.60 12.25 6.89
C ARG A 225 -15.06 11.78 6.86
N MET A 226 -15.52 11.27 5.71
CA MET A 226 -16.92 10.87 5.49
C MET A 226 -17.14 9.35 5.60
N THR A 227 -16.07 8.55 5.59
CA THR A 227 -16.16 7.08 5.54
C THR A 227 -15.49 6.45 6.76
N LYS A 228 -16.25 5.64 7.50
CA LYS A 228 -15.74 4.88 8.66
C LYS A 228 -15.37 3.48 8.23
N LEU A 229 -14.18 3.00 8.60
CA LEU A 229 -13.72 1.66 8.24
C LEU A 229 -14.45 0.56 9.02
N SER A 230 -14.97 0.89 10.21
CA SER A 230 -15.76 -0.04 11.03
C SER A 230 -17.03 -0.53 10.33
N THR A 231 -17.58 0.21 9.36
CA THR A 231 -18.82 -0.19 8.66
C THR A 231 -18.60 -1.17 7.51
N ILE A 232 -17.35 -1.46 7.11
CA ILE A 232 -17.04 -2.41 6.02
C ILE A 232 -17.55 -3.83 6.35
N GLY A 233 -17.66 -4.16 7.64
CA GLY A 233 -18.13 -5.47 8.12
C GLY A 233 -19.62 -5.73 7.96
N ASP A 234 -20.44 -4.68 7.87
CA ASP A 234 -21.91 -4.80 7.86
C ASP A 234 -22.48 -4.94 6.43
N VAL A 235 -21.68 -4.67 5.40
CA VAL A 235 -22.14 -4.50 4.00
C VAL A 235 -21.27 -5.20 2.94
N SER A 236 -20.34 -6.07 3.32
CA SER A 236 -19.38 -6.62 2.36
C SER A 236 -19.87 -7.86 1.60
N LYS A 237 -20.01 -7.74 0.28
CA LYS A 237 -19.96 -8.86 -0.67
C LYS A 237 -18.50 -9.13 -1.06
N ILE A 238 -18.10 -10.39 -1.03
CA ILE A 238 -16.78 -10.84 -1.50
C ILE A 238 -16.79 -10.79 -3.02
N ILE A 239 -15.93 -9.96 -3.61
CA ILE A 239 -15.74 -9.91 -5.05
C ILE A 239 -14.52 -10.79 -5.35
N ARG A 240 -14.76 -11.97 -5.92
CA ARG A 240 -13.71 -12.78 -6.54
C ARG A 240 -13.60 -12.33 -7.98
N ASP A 241 -12.53 -11.61 -8.29
CA ASP A 241 -11.94 -11.59 -9.61
C ASP A 241 -10.48 -11.19 -9.47
N SER A 242 -9.64 -11.83 -10.28
CA SER A 242 -8.22 -11.53 -10.44
C SER A 242 -8.04 -10.04 -10.73
N TYR A 243 -7.67 -9.30 -9.67
CA TYR A 243 -7.57 -7.84 -9.59
C TYR A 243 -8.86 -7.05 -9.87
N VAL A 244 -9.77 -6.94 -8.89
CA VAL A 244 -10.82 -5.90 -8.93
C VAL A 244 -10.38 -4.63 -8.19
N TYR A 245 -10.30 -3.55 -8.97
CA TYR A 245 -9.93 -2.21 -8.53
C TYR A 245 -11.15 -1.38 -8.11
N VAL A 246 -10.95 -0.52 -7.13
CA VAL A 246 -11.79 0.67 -6.86
C VAL A 246 -11.01 1.88 -7.38
N ASN A 247 -11.64 2.71 -8.21
CA ASN A 247 -10.99 3.87 -8.82
C ASN A 247 -10.79 5.00 -7.78
N ILE A 248 -9.56 5.39 -7.51
CA ILE A 248 -9.21 6.39 -6.47
C ILE A 248 -9.12 7.84 -6.97
N GLU A 249 -9.61 8.10 -8.17
CA GLU A 249 -9.91 9.46 -8.66
C GLU A 249 -11.40 9.68 -8.92
N THR A 250 -12.16 8.65 -9.31
CA THR A 250 -13.60 8.76 -9.65
C THR A 250 -14.55 8.16 -8.62
N MET A 251 -14.05 7.30 -7.72
CA MET A 251 -14.80 6.59 -6.68
C MET A 251 -15.92 5.66 -7.17
N GLU A 252 -15.95 5.29 -8.45
CA GLU A 252 -16.91 4.32 -9.00
C GLU A 252 -16.41 2.87 -8.89
N LYS A 253 -17.36 1.93 -8.76
CA LYS A 253 -17.10 0.47 -8.83
C LYS A 253 -16.68 0.09 -10.25
N VAL A 254 -15.77 -0.87 -10.38
CA VAL A 254 -15.78 -1.76 -11.56
C VAL A 254 -17.00 -2.68 -11.38
N PRO A 255 -18.04 -2.62 -12.24
CA PRO A 255 -19.26 -3.40 -12.04
C PRO A 255 -18.99 -4.91 -12.12
N ILE A 256 -19.69 -5.67 -11.29
CA ILE A 256 -19.78 -7.13 -11.33
C ILE A 256 -21.12 -7.46 -12.01
N THR A 257 -21.13 -8.29 -13.06
CA THR A 257 -22.35 -8.89 -13.65
C THR A 257 -22.44 -10.35 -13.16
N PHE A 258 -23.55 -10.91 -12.68
CA PHE A 258 -24.93 -10.89 -13.19
C PHE A 258 -26.01 -11.04 -12.09
N GLN A 259 -27.21 -10.53 -12.43
CA GLN A 259 -28.57 -10.67 -11.85
C GLN A 259 -28.73 -10.60 -10.32
#